data_AF-A0A9D4WWU3-F1
#
_entry.id   AF-A0A9D4WWU3-F1
#
_cell.length_a   1.000
_cell.length_b   1.000
_cell.length_c   1.000
_cell.angle_alpha   90.00
_cell.angle_beta   90.00
_cell.angle_gamma   90.00
#
_symmetry.space_group_name_H-M   'P 1'
#
loop_
_entity.id
_entity.type
_entity.pdbx_description
1 polymer ?
#
loop_
_entity_poly.entity_id
_entity_poly.type
_entity_poly.pdbx_seq_one_letter_code
_entity_poly.pdbx_strand_id
1 'polypeptide(L)'
;MSKEEGTHAVVSDLINFLNASPTAFHAVDEAKKQLQAAGYQQISEKEVWELKAGHKYFFTRNHSTIVAFAVGKRYVAGNGFHIVGAHTDSPSLKLKPVSKVVKGGILEVGVQTYGGGLWHTWFDRDLTVAGRVILKRENAGSVSYSHRLVRIEEPIMRVPTLAIHLDRGVNDGFKVNTQTHLLPILATSLKAEVNKVSSENGSVESGKQNDGKKENDKTGSSNTKHHPILLQLLASKLECEPDDICDFELQACDTQPSLIAGAAKEFVFSGRLDNLCMSFCSLKNFPPLFPSWPHWSGSSLQFMPSNRALETPSPVSLPCISLNVKWLPNYTFP
;
A
#
# COMPACT_ATOMS: atom_id res chain seq x y z
N MET A 1 -19.02 23.61 24.38
CA MET A 1 -18.23 22.49 24.91
C MET A 1 -18.45 21.17 24.16
N SER A 2 -19.67 20.76 23.76
CA SER A 2 -19.88 19.46 23.06
C SER A 2 -19.47 19.38 21.58
N LYS A 3 -19.33 20.53 20.87
CA LYS A 3 -18.93 20.55 19.44
C LYS A 3 -17.40 20.45 19.22
N GLU A 4 -16.60 21.00 20.13
CA GLU A 4 -15.14 20.98 20.02
C GLU A 4 -14.57 19.57 20.23
N GLU A 5 -15.09 18.81 21.19
CA GLU A 5 -14.69 17.41 21.42
C GLU A 5 -15.00 16.52 20.22
N GLY A 6 -16.13 16.73 19.52
CA GLY A 6 -16.52 15.97 18.34
C GLY A 6 -15.66 16.24 17.10
N THR A 7 -15.25 17.49 16.87
CA THR A 7 -14.37 17.83 15.74
C THR A 7 -12.97 17.25 15.93
N HIS A 8 -12.43 17.26 17.16
CA HIS A 8 -11.14 16.65 17.46
C HIS A 8 -11.15 15.13 17.21
N ALA A 9 -12.24 14.42 17.54
CA ALA A 9 -12.35 12.98 17.30
C ALA A 9 -12.32 12.61 15.80
N VAL A 10 -12.97 13.39 14.93
CA VAL A 10 -12.98 13.10 13.49
C VAL A 10 -11.62 13.27 12.84
N VAL A 11 -10.92 14.35 13.20
CA VAL A 11 -9.59 14.63 12.66
C VAL A 11 -8.58 13.61 13.18
N SER A 12 -8.62 13.25 14.47
CA SER A 12 -7.76 12.19 15.02
C SER A 12 -7.92 10.86 14.29
N ASP A 13 -9.16 10.45 13.98
CA ASP A 13 -9.41 9.24 13.22
C ASP A 13 -8.88 9.32 11.77
N LEU A 14 -8.99 10.49 11.12
CA LEU A 14 -8.39 10.71 9.81
C LEU A 14 -6.87 10.58 9.86
N ILE A 15 -6.22 11.19 10.87
CA ILE A 15 -4.77 11.10 11.06
C ILE A 15 -4.34 9.63 11.25
N ASN A 16 -5.08 8.88 12.06
CA ASN A 16 -4.83 7.45 12.27
C ASN A 16 -4.97 6.67 10.96
N PHE A 17 -6.03 6.92 10.19
CA PHE A 17 -6.23 6.29 8.88
C PHE A 17 -5.08 6.60 7.90
N LEU A 18 -4.66 7.86 7.79
CA LEU A 18 -3.56 8.29 6.91
C LEU A 18 -2.21 7.67 7.31
N ASN A 19 -1.95 7.58 8.61
CA ASN A 19 -0.73 6.98 9.16
C ASN A 19 -0.71 5.46 9.05
N ALA A 20 -1.86 4.81 9.13
CA ALA A 20 -2.01 3.37 8.88
C ALA A 20 -1.93 3.01 7.39
N SER A 21 -2.09 4.00 6.49
CA SER A 21 -2.27 3.79 5.04
C SER A 21 -1.14 4.39 4.18
N PRO A 22 0.12 3.89 4.29
CA PRO A 22 1.22 4.38 3.46
C PRO A 22 1.09 3.99 1.98
N THR A 23 0.27 2.97 1.66
CA THR A 23 0.01 2.48 0.29
C THR A 23 -1.47 2.15 0.10
N ALA A 24 -1.91 2.00 -1.16
CA ALA A 24 -3.28 1.58 -1.47
C ALA A 24 -3.66 0.23 -0.83
N PHE A 25 -2.70 -0.69 -0.70
CA PHE A 25 -2.92 -1.98 -0.03
C PHE A 25 -3.21 -1.82 1.46
N HIS A 26 -2.48 -0.92 2.13
CA HIS A 26 -2.71 -0.62 3.53
C HIS A 26 -4.00 0.19 3.74
N ALA A 27 -4.34 1.09 2.80
CA ALA A 27 -5.61 1.81 2.84
C ALA A 27 -6.83 0.86 2.77
N VAL A 28 -6.77 -0.16 1.92
CA VAL A 28 -7.82 -1.19 1.84
C VAL A 28 -7.84 -2.07 3.08
N ASP A 29 -6.68 -2.46 3.63
CA ASP A 29 -6.62 -3.26 4.85
C ASP A 29 -7.20 -2.51 6.06
N GLU A 30 -6.88 -1.21 6.19
CA GLU A 30 -7.44 -0.35 7.21
C GLU A 30 -8.95 -0.14 7.02
N ALA A 31 -9.40 0.13 5.79
CA ALA A 31 -10.82 0.24 5.48
C ALA A 31 -11.59 -1.05 5.80
N LYS A 32 -11.01 -2.21 5.49
CA LYS A 32 -11.55 -3.52 5.85
C LYS A 32 -11.74 -3.64 7.37
N LYS A 33 -10.72 -3.31 8.17
CA LYS A 33 -10.82 -3.38 9.64
C LYS A 33 -11.97 -2.52 10.16
N GLN A 34 -12.09 -1.29 9.66
CA GLN A 34 -13.17 -0.38 10.06
C GLN A 34 -14.55 -0.87 9.63
N LEU A 35 -14.70 -1.42 8.42
CA LEU A 35 -15.95 -2.02 7.95
C LEU A 35 -16.36 -3.22 8.79
N GLN A 36 -15.40 -4.11 9.10
CA GLN A 36 -15.65 -5.27 9.97
C GLN A 36 -16.07 -4.84 11.37
N ALA A 37 -15.40 -3.84 11.96
CA ALA A 37 -15.78 -3.26 13.24
C ALA A 37 -17.19 -2.62 13.19
N ALA A 38 -17.59 -2.10 12.04
CA ALA A 38 -18.94 -1.58 11.79
C ALA A 38 -19.99 -2.66 11.43
N GLY A 39 -19.64 -3.94 11.54
CA GLY A 39 -20.54 -5.07 11.31
C GLY A 39 -20.82 -5.37 9.84
N TYR A 40 -19.93 -4.99 8.92
CA TYR A 40 -19.99 -5.44 7.54
C TYR A 40 -19.40 -6.85 7.41
N GLN A 41 -20.05 -7.70 6.62
CA GLN A 41 -19.57 -9.03 6.28
C GLN A 41 -18.67 -8.99 5.05
N GLN A 42 -17.47 -9.57 5.14
CA GLN A 42 -16.63 -9.76 3.96
C GLN A 42 -17.23 -10.88 3.09
N ILE A 43 -17.39 -10.61 1.80
CA ILE A 43 -17.80 -11.61 0.79
C ILE A 43 -16.70 -11.79 -0.26
N SER A 44 -16.70 -12.96 -0.91
CA SER A 44 -15.70 -13.32 -1.92
C SER A 44 -16.28 -13.16 -3.32
N GLU A 45 -15.58 -12.47 -4.21
CA GLU A 45 -15.97 -12.37 -5.63
C GLU A 45 -15.88 -13.72 -6.37
N LYS A 46 -15.33 -14.76 -5.74
CA LYS A 46 -15.23 -16.11 -6.31
C LYS A 46 -16.45 -16.98 -6.00
N GLU A 47 -17.32 -16.52 -5.11
CA GLU A 47 -18.47 -17.28 -4.61
C GLU A 47 -19.77 -16.71 -5.16
N VAL A 48 -20.82 -17.53 -5.18
CA VAL A 48 -22.19 -17.07 -5.43
C VAL A 48 -22.67 -16.28 -4.22
N TRP A 49 -23.24 -15.09 -4.44
CA TRP A 49 -23.66 -14.22 -3.34
C TRP A 49 -25.12 -14.40 -2.97
N GLU A 50 -25.37 -14.74 -1.71
CA GLU A 50 -26.69 -14.72 -1.10
C GLU A 50 -26.87 -13.44 -0.27
N LEU A 51 -27.25 -12.36 -0.96
CA LEU A 51 -27.42 -11.05 -0.33
C LEU A 51 -28.79 -10.93 0.34
N LYS A 52 -28.81 -10.40 1.57
CA LYS A 52 -30.04 -10.21 2.36
C LYS A 52 -30.33 -8.74 2.56
N ALA A 53 -31.61 -8.36 2.44
CA ALA A 53 -32.07 -7.03 2.80
C ALA A 53 -31.73 -6.71 4.26
N GLY A 54 -31.37 -5.45 4.54
CA GLY A 54 -30.96 -4.98 5.87
C GLY A 54 -29.53 -5.37 6.28
N HIS A 55 -28.79 -6.10 5.46
CA HIS A 55 -27.41 -6.52 5.74
C HIS A 55 -26.38 -5.64 5.03
N LYS A 56 -25.13 -5.77 5.48
CA LYS A 56 -23.99 -4.94 5.10
C LYS A 56 -22.84 -5.83 4.66
N TYR A 57 -22.28 -5.57 3.50
CA TYR A 57 -21.27 -6.41 2.86
C TYR A 57 -20.12 -5.60 2.29
N PHE A 58 -18.96 -6.22 2.15
CA PHE A 58 -17.87 -5.65 1.36
C PHE A 58 -17.02 -6.74 0.71
N PHE A 59 -16.36 -6.40 -0.38
CA PHE A 59 -15.33 -7.25 -0.98
C PHE A 59 -14.14 -6.39 -1.42
N THR A 60 -13.02 -7.06 -1.67
CA THR A 60 -11.79 -6.42 -2.14
C THR A 60 -11.33 -7.06 -3.44
N ARG A 61 -10.93 -6.25 -4.40
CA ARG A 61 -10.28 -6.71 -5.64
C ARG A 61 -8.80 -6.32 -5.60
N ASN A 62 -7.91 -7.26 -5.90
CA ASN A 62 -6.45 -7.08 -5.88
C ASN A 62 -5.88 -6.60 -4.53
N HIS A 63 -6.66 -6.60 -3.44
CA HIS A 63 -6.29 -5.98 -2.16
C HIS A 63 -5.97 -4.48 -2.24
N SER A 64 -6.23 -3.81 -3.37
CA SER A 64 -6.00 -2.37 -3.56
C SER A 64 -7.27 -1.59 -3.87
N THR A 65 -8.35 -2.28 -4.27
CA THR A 65 -9.69 -1.73 -4.41
C THR A 65 -10.61 -2.34 -3.34
N ILE A 66 -11.47 -1.52 -2.74
CA ILE A 66 -12.52 -1.97 -1.83
C ILE A 66 -13.89 -1.45 -2.27
N VAL A 67 -14.88 -2.33 -2.16
CA VAL A 67 -16.28 -2.03 -2.45
C VAL A 67 -17.11 -2.44 -1.25
N ALA A 68 -17.79 -1.49 -0.63
CA ALA A 68 -18.65 -1.72 0.52
C ALA A 68 -20.08 -1.31 0.19
N PHE A 69 -21.06 -2.09 0.60
CA PHE A 69 -22.46 -1.79 0.34
C PHE A 69 -23.39 -2.24 1.46
N ALA A 70 -24.48 -1.49 1.63
CA ALA A 70 -25.55 -1.78 2.58
C ALA A 70 -26.85 -1.97 1.79
N VAL A 71 -27.47 -3.14 1.93
CA VAL A 71 -28.73 -3.46 1.26
C VAL A 71 -29.87 -2.92 2.12
N GLY A 72 -30.68 -2.01 1.56
CA GLY A 72 -31.82 -1.44 2.28
C GLY A 72 -32.81 -2.50 2.74
N LYS A 73 -33.49 -2.27 3.88
CA LYS A 73 -34.48 -3.23 4.43
C LYS A 73 -35.66 -3.47 3.48
N ARG A 74 -36.00 -2.49 2.64
CA ARG A 74 -37.07 -2.58 1.62
C ARG A 74 -36.51 -2.66 0.20
N TYR A 75 -35.23 -2.97 0.05
CA TYR A 75 -34.64 -3.11 -1.27
C TYR A 75 -35.24 -4.31 -1.99
N VAL A 76 -35.64 -4.10 -3.24
CA VAL A 76 -36.02 -5.14 -4.19
C VAL A 76 -35.26 -4.91 -5.50
N ALA A 77 -35.08 -5.97 -6.29
CA ALA A 77 -34.42 -5.86 -7.58
C ALA A 77 -35.13 -4.82 -8.47
N GLY A 78 -34.36 -3.92 -9.06
CA GLY A 78 -34.87 -2.77 -9.83
C GLY A 78 -34.82 -1.43 -9.07
N ASN A 79 -34.64 -1.43 -7.76
CA ASN A 79 -34.42 -0.20 -7.00
C ASN A 79 -33.05 0.44 -7.32
N GLY A 80 -32.93 1.74 -7.06
CA GLY A 80 -31.72 2.52 -7.32
C GLY A 80 -30.59 2.33 -6.31
N PHE A 81 -29.41 2.87 -6.66
CA PHE A 81 -28.21 2.90 -5.84
C PHE A 81 -27.77 4.33 -5.51
N HIS A 82 -27.33 4.54 -4.27
CA HIS A 82 -26.62 5.74 -3.87
C HIS A 82 -25.12 5.44 -3.82
N ILE A 83 -24.34 6.06 -4.70
CA ILE A 83 -22.93 5.72 -4.89
C ILE A 83 -22.03 6.87 -4.46
N VAL A 84 -21.05 6.57 -3.61
CA VAL A 84 -19.93 7.48 -3.32
C VAL A 84 -18.63 6.84 -3.82
N GLY A 85 -17.90 7.58 -4.65
CA GLY A 85 -16.63 7.18 -5.23
C GLY A 85 -15.45 7.96 -4.66
N ALA A 86 -14.36 7.27 -4.29
CA ALA A 86 -13.06 7.86 -3.94
C ALA A 86 -11.93 7.06 -4.59
N HIS A 87 -10.66 7.23 -4.20
CA HIS A 87 -9.59 6.30 -4.62
C HIS A 87 -8.55 6.08 -3.53
N THR A 88 -7.90 4.92 -3.56
CA THR A 88 -6.97 4.45 -2.54
C THR A 88 -5.51 4.74 -2.85
N ASP A 89 -5.20 5.05 -4.11
CA ASP A 89 -3.85 5.33 -4.58
C ASP A 89 -3.53 6.83 -4.57
N SER A 90 -2.24 7.14 -4.49
CA SER A 90 -1.68 8.48 -4.61
C SER A 90 -0.41 8.40 -5.45
N PRO A 91 0.02 9.50 -6.10
CA PRO A 91 1.29 9.51 -6.81
C PRO A 91 2.46 9.09 -5.91
N SER A 92 3.34 8.20 -6.40
CA SER A 92 4.44 7.65 -5.61
C SER A 92 5.62 7.18 -6.45
N LEU A 93 6.75 6.91 -5.79
CA LEU A 93 7.87 6.17 -6.39
C LEU A 93 7.71 4.68 -6.08
N LYS A 94 7.36 3.88 -7.07
CA LYS A 94 7.26 2.41 -6.93
C LYS A 94 8.62 1.78 -7.20
N LEU A 95 8.98 0.74 -6.45
CA LEU A 95 10.18 -0.03 -6.76
C LEU A 95 9.98 -0.77 -8.09
N LYS A 96 11.03 -0.82 -8.92
CA LYS A 96 11.01 -1.59 -10.17
C LYS A 96 11.11 -3.09 -9.88
N PRO A 97 10.57 -3.96 -10.76
CA PRO A 97 10.74 -5.41 -10.67
C PRO A 97 12.20 -5.88 -10.65
N VAL A 98 13.11 -5.06 -11.21
CA VAL A 98 14.56 -5.17 -11.01
C VAL A 98 15.02 -3.83 -10.45
N SER A 99 15.23 -3.80 -9.13
CA SER A 99 15.54 -2.56 -8.41
C SER A 99 17.02 -2.43 -8.05
N LYS A 100 17.83 -3.46 -8.25
CA LYS A 100 19.26 -3.41 -7.94
C LYS A 100 20.00 -2.43 -8.86
N VAL A 101 20.51 -1.34 -8.30
CA VAL A 101 21.42 -0.40 -8.98
C VAL A 101 22.65 -0.16 -8.11
N VAL A 102 23.84 -0.17 -8.71
CA VAL A 102 25.10 0.15 -8.01
C VAL A 102 25.83 1.24 -8.80
N LYS A 103 26.16 2.34 -8.14
CA LYS A 103 26.84 3.48 -8.76
C LYS A 103 27.82 4.10 -7.77
N GLY A 104 29.09 4.23 -8.16
CA GLY A 104 30.11 4.88 -7.33
C GLY A 104 30.28 4.28 -5.93
N GLY A 105 30.06 2.97 -5.75
CA GLY A 105 30.12 2.31 -4.45
C GLY A 105 28.88 2.52 -3.56
N ILE A 106 27.83 3.14 -4.09
CA ILE A 106 26.52 3.31 -3.44
C ILE A 106 25.54 2.28 -4.01
N LEU A 107 24.77 1.66 -3.12
CA LEU A 107 23.64 0.81 -3.44
C LEU A 107 22.40 1.69 -3.56
N GLU A 108 21.93 1.85 -4.79
CA GLU A 108 20.73 2.60 -5.13
C GLU A 108 19.56 1.65 -5.43
N VAL A 109 18.33 2.14 -5.26
CA VAL A 109 17.11 1.40 -5.54
C VAL A 109 16.44 1.95 -6.79
N GLY A 110 16.36 1.14 -7.83
CA GLY A 110 15.62 1.46 -9.05
C GLY A 110 14.14 1.64 -8.76
N VAL A 111 13.63 2.84 -9.05
CA VAL A 111 12.21 3.20 -8.90
C VAL A 111 11.60 3.61 -10.24
N GLN A 112 10.26 3.61 -10.28
CA GLN A 112 9.44 4.13 -11.37
C GLN A 112 8.39 5.10 -10.79
N THR A 113 8.11 6.16 -11.54
CA THR A 113 7.07 7.11 -11.20
C THR A 113 5.69 6.50 -11.40
N TYR A 114 4.84 6.60 -10.39
CA TYR A 114 3.44 6.23 -10.45
C TYR A 114 2.57 7.49 -10.33
N GLY A 115 1.81 7.79 -11.38
CA GLY A 115 0.94 8.97 -11.49
C GLY A 115 1.68 10.28 -11.72
N GLY A 116 0.97 11.41 -11.59
CA GLY A 116 1.49 12.77 -11.84
C GLY A 116 2.09 13.46 -10.61
N GLY A 117 3.10 12.85 -9.98
CA GLY A 117 3.68 13.36 -8.74
C GLY A 117 4.52 14.64 -8.91
N LEU A 118 4.55 15.47 -7.85
CA LEU A 118 5.49 16.57 -7.72
C LEU A 118 6.87 16.04 -7.32
N TRP A 119 7.62 15.48 -8.26
CA TRP A 119 8.82 14.68 -7.95
C TRP A 119 9.92 15.40 -7.18
N HIS A 120 10.00 16.73 -7.28
CA HIS A 120 10.97 17.51 -6.52
C HIS A 120 10.72 17.45 -5.00
N THR A 121 9.49 17.18 -4.54
CA THR A 121 9.18 17.09 -3.10
C THR A 121 9.64 15.79 -2.46
N TRP A 122 10.04 14.80 -3.27
CA TRP A 122 10.56 13.50 -2.82
C TRP A 122 12.06 13.54 -2.51
N PHE A 123 12.75 14.59 -2.94
CA PHE A 123 14.15 14.81 -2.60
C PHE A 123 14.29 15.17 -1.12
N ASP A 124 15.39 14.72 -0.52
CA ASP A 124 15.77 15.02 0.86
C ASP A 124 14.75 14.67 1.94
N ARG A 125 13.82 13.77 1.61
CA ARG A 125 12.91 13.13 2.54
C ARG A 125 13.53 11.87 3.13
N ASP A 126 13.17 11.60 4.38
CA ASP A 126 13.50 10.36 5.07
C ASP A 126 12.49 9.29 4.62
N LEU A 127 12.92 8.45 3.68
CA LEU A 127 12.05 7.50 3.00
C LEU A 127 12.23 6.09 3.55
N THR A 128 11.14 5.33 3.50
CA THR A 128 11.11 3.90 3.76
C THR A 128 10.34 3.17 2.67
N VAL A 129 10.14 1.85 2.78
CA VAL A 129 9.32 1.06 1.86
C VAL A 129 8.08 0.50 2.55
N ALA A 130 6.96 0.51 1.82
CA ALA A 130 5.76 -0.21 2.21
C ALA A 130 5.04 -0.77 0.98
N GLY A 131 4.23 -1.81 1.18
CA GLY A 131 3.44 -2.41 0.11
C GLY A 131 3.02 -3.84 0.43
N ARG A 132 3.04 -4.69 -0.61
CA ARG A 132 2.74 -6.12 -0.48
C ARG A 132 3.90 -6.97 -0.97
N VAL A 133 4.02 -8.16 -0.39
CA VAL A 133 4.95 -9.22 -0.78
C VAL A 133 4.17 -10.49 -1.05
N ILE A 134 4.54 -11.20 -2.10
CA ILE A 134 4.05 -12.54 -2.40
C ILE A 134 5.07 -13.54 -1.87
N LEU A 135 4.67 -14.27 -0.84
CA LEU A 135 5.48 -15.32 -0.23
C LEU A 135 5.08 -16.67 -0.81
N LYS A 136 6.08 -17.49 -1.12
CA LYS A 136 5.90 -18.91 -1.43
C LYS A 136 6.25 -19.73 -0.21
N ARG A 137 5.38 -20.67 0.14
CA ARG A 137 5.63 -21.66 1.18
C ARG A 137 5.48 -23.04 0.60
N GLU A 138 6.51 -23.86 0.80
CA GLU A 138 6.48 -25.27 0.47
C GLU A 138 6.24 -26.09 1.74
N ASN A 139 5.16 -26.85 1.77
CA ASN A 139 4.87 -27.78 2.87
C ASN A 139 4.49 -29.14 2.30
N ALA A 140 5.22 -30.18 2.70
CA ALA A 140 4.98 -31.57 2.31
C ALA A 140 4.75 -31.78 0.79
N GLY A 141 5.51 -31.08 -0.06
CA GLY A 141 5.41 -31.18 -1.52
C GLY A 141 4.29 -30.34 -2.15
N SER A 142 3.51 -29.59 -1.37
CA SER A 142 2.56 -28.59 -1.85
C SER A 142 3.17 -27.19 -1.82
N VAL A 143 3.06 -26.47 -2.93
CA VAL A 143 3.46 -25.08 -3.04
C VAL A 143 2.22 -24.20 -2.84
N SER A 144 2.29 -23.29 -1.88
CA SER A 144 1.26 -22.28 -1.63
C SER A 144 1.83 -20.88 -1.78
N TYR A 145 1.02 -19.96 -2.28
CA TYR A 145 1.36 -18.54 -2.37
C TYR A 145 0.46 -17.75 -1.44
N SER A 146 1.05 -16.78 -0.73
CA SER A 146 0.31 -15.92 0.18
C SER A 146 0.69 -14.45 -0.02
N HIS A 147 -0.30 -13.60 0.15
CA HIS A 147 -0.14 -12.15 0.14
C HIS A 147 0.12 -11.67 1.58
N ARG A 148 1.20 -10.91 1.79
CA ARG A 148 1.50 -10.25 3.06
C ARG A 148 1.75 -8.77 2.85
N LEU A 149 1.18 -7.93 3.73
CA LEU A 149 1.55 -6.52 3.80
C LEU A 149 2.87 -6.39 4.55
N VAL A 150 3.68 -5.43 4.11
CA VAL A 150 4.94 -5.08 4.75
C VAL A 150 5.08 -3.56 4.76
N ARG A 151 5.63 -3.06 5.86
CA ARG A 151 6.08 -1.68 6.04
C ARG A 151 7.33 -1.75 6.90
N ILE A 152 8.41 -1.13 6.43
CA ILE A 152 9.57 -0.83 7.28
C ILE A 152 9.29 0.53 7.93
N GLU A 153 9.48 0.65 9.23
CA GLU A 153 9.19 1.88 9.97
C GLU A 153 10.37 2.85 9.95
N GLU A 154 11.58 2.33 9.88
CA GLU A 154 12.82 3.10 9.88
C GLU A 154 13.05 3.79 8.52
N PRO A 155 13.67 4.99 8.51
CA PRO A 155 14.05 5.70 7.29
C PRO A 155 15.29 5.07 6.66
N ILE A 156 15.08 4.06 5.82
CA ILE A 156 16.15 3.28 5.20
C ILE A 156 16.65 3.84 3.87
N MET A 157 15.98 4.82 3.27
CA MET A 157 16.32 5.36 1.96
C MET A 157 16.19 6.88 1.89
N ARG A 158 16.90 7.48 0.93
CA ARG A 158 16.79 8.92 0.64
C ARG A 158 17.11 9.21 -0.82
N VAL A 159 16.41 10.16 -1.43
CA VAL A 159 16.79 10.72 -2.74
C VAL A 159 17.55 12.02 -2.48
N PRO A 160 18.89 12.05 -2.53
CA PRO A 160 19.65 13.24 -2.19
C PRO A 160 19.61 14.29 -3.31
N THR A 161 19.51 15.57 -2.95
CA THR A 161 19.66 16.67 -3.91
C THR A 161 21.14 16.86 -4.29
N LEU A 162 21.42 17.19 -5.55
CA LEU A 162 22.76 17.62 -5.97
C LEU A 162 23.12 18.94 -5.29
N ALA A 163 24.33 19.04 -4.75
CA ALA A 163 24.78 20.26 -4.10
C ALA A 163 24.70 21.47 -5.05
N ILE A 164 24.13 22.59 -4.56
CA ILE A 164 23.94 23.84 -5.34
C ILE A 164 25.23 24.34 -6.00
N HIS A 165 26.39 24.14 -5.36
CA HIS A 165 27.70 24.52 -5.90
C HIS A 165 28.03 23.83 -7.24
N LEU A 166 27.40 22.68 -7.49
CA LEU A 166 27.56 21.86 -8.70
C LEU A 166 26.39 22.03 -9.69
N ASP A 167 25.34 22.77 -9.31
CA ASP A 167 24.21 23.13 -10.17
C ASP A 167 23.88 24.62 -10.03
N ARG A 168 24.54 25.43 -10.87
CA ARG A 168 24.39 26.89 -10.85
C ARG A 168 23.02 27.38 -11.33
N GLY A 169 22.26 26.54 -12.04
CA GLY A 169 20.94 26.90 -12.59
C GLY A 169 19.76 26.39 -11.76
N VAL A 170 20.01 25.73 -10.63
CA VAL A 170 18.98 25.04 -9.85
C VAL A 170 17.86 25.96 -9.36
N ASN A 171 18.18 27.22 -9.06
CA ASN A 171 17.22 28.22 -8.58
C ASN A 171 16.32 28.78 -9.70
N ASP A 172 16.73 28.66 -10.97
CA ASP A 172 15.93 29.08 -12.12
C ASP A 172 14.93 27.98 -12.55
N GLY A 173 15.16 26.75 -12.11
CA GLY A 173 14.24 25.63 -12.31
C GLY A 173 14.86 24.29 -11.92
N PHE A 174 14.22 23.60 -10.96
CA PHE A 174 14.64 22.28 -10.51
C PHE A 174 14.22 21.18 -11.52
N LYS A 175 15.07 20.96 -12.53
CA LYS A 175 14.81 19.99 -13.61
C LYS A 175 15.24 18.57 -13.19
N VAL A 176 14.25 17.75 -12.87
CA VAL A 176 14.46 16.35 -12.46
C VAL A 176 14.35 15.42 -13.67
N ASN A 177 15.41 14.65 -13.95
CA ASN A 177 15.28 13.46 -14.79
C ASN A 177 14.72 12.32 -13.95
N THR A 178 13.50 11.89 -14.25
CA THR A 178 12.78 10.89 -13.44
C THR A 178 13.42 9.49 -13.46
N GLN A 179 14.26 9.20 -14.46
CA GLN A 179 14.93 7.91 -14.61
C GLN A 179 16.29 7.86 -13.91
N THR A 180 17.01 8.98 -13.80
CA THR A 180 18.39 8.99 -13.28
C THR A 180 18.57 9.76 -11.98
N HIS A 181 17.69 10.72 -11.66
CA HIS A 181 17.83 11.58 -10.47
C HIS A 181 16.93 11.17 -9.30
N LEU A 182 15.96 10.25 -9.51
CA LEU A 182 15.00 9.84 -8.47
C LEU A 182 15.36 8.53 -7.76
N LEU A 183 16.54 7.96 -8.03
CA LEU A 183 16.95 6.70 -7.43
C LEU A 183 17.34 6.92 -5.96
N PRO A 184 16.62 6.37 -4.98
CA PRO A 184 17.01 6.51 -3.59
C PRO A 184 18.28 5.71 -3.30
N ILE A 185 19.17 6.29 -2.49
CA ILE A 185 20.29 5.55 -1.89
C ILE A 185 19.76 4.71 -0.73
N LEU A 186 20.28 3.48 -0.59
CA LEU A 186 19.91 2.53 0.48
C LEU A 186 21.09 2.25 1.43
N ALA A 187 22.27 2.02 0.88
CA ALA A 187 23.47 1.71 1.66
C ALA A 187 24.74 1.95 0.84
N THR A 188 25.92 1.89 1.47
CA THR A 188 27.20 1.80 0.76
C THR A 188 27.57 0.33 0.54
N SER A 189 28.26 0.02 -0.57
CA SER A 189 28.76 -1.33 -0.84
C SER A 189 29.68 -1.83 0.27
N LEU A 190 30.52 -0.94 0.84
CA LEU A 190 31.43 -1.26 1.94
C LEU A 190 30.67 -1.72 3.18
N LYS A 191 29.66 -0.97 3.62
CA LYS A 191 28.91 -1.31 4.83
C LYS A 191 28.07 -2.56 4.63
N ALA A 192 27.50 -2.75 3.45
CA ALA A 192 26.77 -3.96 3.10
C ALA A 192 27.67 -5.21 3.17
N GLU A 193 28.92 -5.12 2.73
CA GLU A 193 29.86 -6.24 2.77
C GLU A 193 30.33 -6.55 4.20
N VAL A 194 30.66 -5.53 4.99
CA VAL A 194 31.01 -5.68 6.41
C VAL A 194 29.89 -6.37 7.19
N ASN A 195 28.63 -6.02 6.91
CA ASN A 195 27.48 -6.62 7.57
C ASN A 195 27.30 -8.11 7.21
N LYS A 196 27.58 -8.53 5.97
CA LYS A 196 27.55 -9.95 5.60
C LYS A 196 28.59 -10.77 6.37
N VAL A 197 29.83 -10.28 6.40
CA VAL A 197 30.95 -10.96 7.08
C VAL A 197 30.71 -11.07 8.60
N SER A 198 30.01 -10.10 9.19
CA SER A 198 29.66 -10.12 10.61
C SER A 198 28.58 -11.17 10.92
N SER A 199 27.62 -11.37 10.02
CA SER A 199 26.58 -12.40 10.15
C SER A 199 27.13 -13.82 10.00
N GLU A 200 28.18 -14.00 9.19
CA GLU A 200 28.83 -15.31 8.99
C GLU A 200 29.79 -15.69 10.14
N ASN A 201 30.40 -14.70 10.82
CA ASN A 201 31.34 -14.94 11.92
C ASN A 201 30.69 -14.93 13.32
N GLY A 202 29.36 -14.76 13.42
CA GLY A 202 28.62 -14.64 14.67
C GLY A 202 28.32 -15.96 15.42
N SER A 203 28.74 -17.11 14.89
CA SER A 203 28.60 -18.42 15.55
C SER A 203 29.96 -19.03 15.87
N VAL A 204 30.57 -18.60 16.97
CA VAL A 204 31.72 -19.29 17.56
C VAL A 204 31.47 -19.46 19.06
N GLU A 205 30.85 -20.58 19.43
CA GLU A 205 31.14 -21.24 20.71
C GLU A 205 31.62 -22.67 20.43
N SER A 206 32.91 -22.86 20.71
CA SER A 206 33.60 -24.07 21.17
C SER A 206 33.40 -25.41 20.45
N GLY A 207 34.33 -25.69 19.53
CA GLY A 207 35.24 -26.82 19.67
C GLY A 207 34.75 -28.21 19.22
N LYS A 208 35.14 -28.59 17.99
CA LYS A 208 35.92 -29.80 17.69
C LYS A 208 36.33 -29.82 16.21
N GLN A 209 37.62 -30.02 15.97
CA GLN A 209 38.18 -30.36 14.66
C GLN A 209 37.55 -31.65 14.15
N ASN A 210 37.24 -31.70 12.84
CA ASN A 210 37.60 -32.83 12.00
C ASN A 210 37.44 -32.53 10.51
N ASP A 211 38.30 -33.22 9.76
CA ASP A 211 38.64 -33.07 8.35
C ASP A 211 37.49 -33.24 7.34
N GLY A 212 37.64 -32.50 6.24
CA GLY A 212 37.49 -33.02 4.88
C GLY A 212 36.20 -33.76 4.54
N LYS A 213 35.15 -33.01 4.20
CA LYS A 213 34.14 -33.50 3.26
C LYS A 213 33.55 -32.36 2.44
N LYS A 214 33.67 -32.49 1.13
CA LYS A 214 32.93 -31.70 0.13
C LYS A 214 31.44 -31.77 0.49
N GLU A 215 30.87 -30.65 0.92
CA GLU A 215 29.43 -30.54 1.08
C GLU A 215 28.86 -29.50 0.13
N ASN A 216 27.84 -29.98 -0.56
CA ASN A 216 27.10 -29.37 -1.65
C ASN A 216 26.77 -27.90 -1.42
N ASP A 217 27.30 -27.08 -2.32
CA ASP A 217 26.78 -25.78 -2.69
C ASP A 217 25.33 -25.94 -3.17
N LYS A 218 24.37 -25.91 -2.24
CA LYS A 218 22.96 -25.65 -2.52
C LYS A 218 22.74 -24.14 -2.41
N THR A 219 23.42 -23.35 -3.22
CA THR A 219 23.00 -21.97 -3.55
C THR A 219 21.78 -22.02 -4.46
N GLY A 220 20.64 -22.38 -3.88
CA GLY A 220 19.36 -22.40 -4.55
C GLY A 220 18.82 -20.99 -4.75
N SER A 221 19.06 -20.41 -5.92
CA SER A 221 18.40 -19.19 -6.43
C SER A 221 18.74 -17.86 -5.75
N SER A 222 19.99 -17.40 -5.90
CA SER A 222 20.38 -16.01 -5.66
C SER A 222 19.52 -15.05 -6.49
N ASN A 223 18.52 -14.41 -5.86
CA ASN A 223 17.70 -13.40 -6.51
C ASN A 223 18.56 -12.16 -6.82
N THR A 224 19.09 -12.10 -8.05
CA THR A 224 19.97 -11.01 -8.51
C THR A 224 19.22 -9.70 -8.80
N LYS A 225 17.88 -9.70 -8.77
CA LYS A 225 17.04 -8.56 -9.16
C LYS A 225 17.05 -7.42 -8.15
N HIS A 226 17.32 -7.72 -6.89
CA HIS A 226 17.27 -6.78 -5.77
C HIS A 226 18.54 -6.87 -4.93
N HIS A 227 18.82 -5.83 -4.13
CA HIS A 227 19.94 -5.89 -3.19
C HIS A 227 19.63 -6.88 -2.06
N PRO A 228 20.56 -7.78 -1.68
CA PRO A 228 20.33 -8.73 -0.58
C PRO A 228 19.93 -8.07 0.73
N ILE A 229 20.49 -6.90 1.05
CA ILE A 229 20.14 -6.14 2.26
C ILE A 229 18.66 -5.70 2.27
N LEU A 230 18.08 -5.38 1.11
CA LEU A 230 16.65 -5.06 1.01
C LEU A 230 15.80 -6.31 1.27
N LEU A 231 16.15 -7.43 0.64
CA LEU A 231 15.43 -8.69 0.83
C LEU A 231 15.51 -9.18 2.28
N GLN A 232 16.68 -9.05 2.92
CA GLN A 232 16.86 -9.36 4.34
C GLN A 232 15.98 -8.50 5.24
N LEU A 233 15.92 -7.18 5.02
CA LEU A 233 15.04 -6.29 5.79
C LEU A 233 13.56 -6.69 5.66
N LEU A 234 13.11 -6.99 4.44
CA LEU A 234 11.74 -7.44 4.20
C LEU A 234 11.47 -8.80 4.86
N ALA A 235 12.39 -9.75 4.73
CA ALA A 235 12.29 -11.09 5.27
C ALA A 235 12.24 -11.07 6.81
N SER A 236 13.13 -10.30 7.45
CA SER A 236 13.12 -10.08 8.90
C SER A 236 11.80 -9.46 9.37
N LYS A 237 11.25 -8.49 8.62
CA LYS A 237 9.95 -7.88 8.97
C LYS A 237 8.76 -8.83 8.81
N LEU A 238 8.86 -9.77 7.86
CA LEU A 238 7.79 -10.72 7.53
C LEU A 238 7.89 -12.05 8.27
N GLU A 239 8.97 -12.26 9.03
CA GLU A 239 9.32 -13.50 9.72
C GLU A 239 9.38 -14.68 8.73
N CYS A 240 10.15 -14.49 7.64
CA CYS A 240 10.39 -15.51 6.62
C CYS A 240 11.85 -15.48 6.16
N GLU A 241 12.24 -16.44 5.30
CA GLU A 241 13.55 -16.40 4.65
C GLU A 241 13.51 -15.50 3.40
N PRO A 242 14.64 -14.88 3.00
CA PRO A 242 14.70 -14.09 1.77
C PRO A 242 14.27 -14.87 0.52
N ASP A 243 14.52 -16.18 0.48
CA ASP A 243 14.17 -17.05 -0.64
C ASP A 243 12.66 -17.39 -0.70
N ASP A 244 11.92 -17.16 0.39
CA ASP A 244 10.46 -17.28 0.39
C ASP A 244 9.79 -16.13 -0.40
N ILE A 245 10.50 -15.01 -0.58
CA ILE A 245 10.01 -13.82 -1.30
C ILE A 245 10.06 -14.07 -2.81
N CYS A 246 8.90 -14.34 -3.41
CA CYS A 246 8.79 -14.53 -4.86
C CYS A 246 8.78 -13.22 -5.64
N ASP A 247 7.97 -12.27 -5.19
CA ASP A 247 7.81 -10.96 -5.82
C ASP A 247 7.20 -9.97 -4.83
N PHE A 248 7.24 -8.68 -5.15
CA PHE A 248 6.64 -7.64 -4.33
C PHE A 248 6.16 -6.44 -5.14
N GLU A 249 5.18 -5.73 -4.58
CA GLU A 249 4.79 -4.40 -5.02
C GLU A 249 5.00 -3.42 -3.88
N LEU A 250 6.15 -2.77 -3.90
CA LEU A 250 6.58 -1.81 -2.89
C LEU A 250 6.65 -0.41 -3.48
N GLN A 251 6.42 0.58 -2.63
CA GLN A 251 6.64 1.98 -2.95
C GLN A 251 7.44 2.65 -1.85
N ALA A 252 8.18 3.68 -2.21
CA ALA A 252 8.81 4.57 -1.24
C ALA A 252 7.72 5.38 -0.52
N CYS A 253 7.90 5.57 0.78
CA CYS A 253 6.98 6.30 1.65
C CYS A 253 7.76 7.26 2.55
N ASP A 254 7.25 8.47 2.73
CA ASP A 254 7.76 9.38 3.77
C ASP A 254 7.51 8.77 5.15
N THR A 255 8.53 8.79 6.00
CA THR A 255 8.45 8.32 7.40
C THR A 255 7.86 9.37 8.33
N GLN A 256 7.82 10.64 7.91
CA GLN A 256 7.19 11.72 8.67
C GLN A 256 5.69 11.42 8.86
N PRO A 257 5.19 11.31 10.11
CA PRO A 257 3.79 11.02 10.36
C PRO A 257 2.90 12.21 9.98
N SER A 258 1.68 11.89 9.59
CA SER A 258 0.57 12.84 9.47
C SER A 258 0.22 13.39 10.85
N LEU A 259 -0.06 14.69 10.94
CA LEU A 259 -0.37 15.35 12.22
C LEU A 259 -1.24 16.60 12.03
N ILE A 260 -1.85 17.04 13.14
CA ILE A 260 -2.54 18.34 13.24
C ILE A 260 -1.49 19.42 13.49
N ALA A 261 -1.43 20.43 12.63
CA ALA A 261 -0.35 21.42 12.55
C ALA A 261 -0.87 22.87 12.46
N GLY A 262 0.07 23.81 12.42
CA GLY A 262 -0.19 25.26 12.40
C GLY A 262 -0.19 25.87 13.80
N ALA A 263 0.03 27.19 13.87
CA ALA A 263 0.10 27.91 15.15
C ALA A 263 -1.17 27.75 16.00
N ALA A 264 -2.34 27.64 15.35
CA ALA A 264 -3.63 27.40 15.98
C ALA A 264 -4.12 25.94 15.89
N LYS A 265 -3.29 24.99 15.42
CA LYS A 265 -3.64 23.57 15.24
C LYS A 265 -4.88 23.34 14.37
N GLU A 266 -5.00 24.12 13.29
CA GLU A 266 -6.16 24.10 12.39
C GLU A 266 -5.92 23.36 11.06
N PHE A 267 -4.68 22.94 10.78
CA PHE A 267 -4.32 22.26 9.54
C PHE A 267 -4.00 20.78 9.76
N VAL A 268 -4.19 19.98 8.70
CA VAL A 268 -3.65 18.62 8.62
C VAL A 268 -2.47 18.63 7.67
N PHE A 269 -1.28 18.29 8.17
CA PHE A 269 -0.09 18.07 7.34
C PHE A 269 0.06 16.58 7.11
N SER A 270 -0.07 16.15 5.85
CA SER A 270 0.00 14.75 5.47
C SER A 270 0.27 14.60 3.98
N GLY A 271 1.03 13.56 3.61
CA GLY A 271 1.01 13.06 2.24
C GLY A 271 -0.28 12.27 1.97
N ARG A 272 -0.64 12.08 0.70
CA ARG A 272 -1.77 11.23 0.30
C ARG A 272 -3.16 11.73 0.70
N LEU A 273 -3.30 13.00 1.14
CA LEU A 273 -4.62 13.62 1.35
C LEU A 273 -5.50 13.46 0.11
N ASP A 274 -4.91 13.69 -1.08
CA ASP A 274 -5.44 13.22 -2.35
C ASP A 274 -5.14 11.71 -2.54
N ASN A 275 -6.10 10.80 -2.42
CA ASN A 275 -7.52 11.02 -2.08
C ASN A 275 -7.97 10.24 -0.84
N LEU A 276 -7.02 9.90 0.04
CA LEU A 276 -7.33 9.16 1.25
C LEU A 276 -8.24 9.94 2.20
N CYS A 277 -8.24 11.28 2.13
CA CYS A 277 -9.19 12.10 2.87
C CYS A 277 -10.65 11.80 2.45
N MET A 278 -10.94 11.74 1.15
CA MET A 278 -12.29 11.40 0.67
C MET A 278 -12.63 9.93 0.89
N SER A 279 -11.65 9.04 0.75
CA SER A 279 -11.81 7.63 1.08
C SER A 279 -12.20 7.46 2.55
N PHE A 280 -11.51 8.12 3.47
CA PHE A 280 -11.87 8.14 4.89
C PHE A 280 -13.26 8.74 5.14
N CYS A 281 -13.55 9.91 4.58
CA CYS A 281 -14.85 10.58 4.77
C CYS A 281 -16.02 9.73 4.26
N SER A 282 -15.84 9.06 3.13
CA SER A 282 -16.86 8.15 2.59
C SER A 282 -17.02 6.93 3.48
N LEU A 283 -15.93 6.40 4.06
CA LEU A 283 -15.96 5.23 4.94
C LEU A 283 -16.62 5.52 6.29
N LYS A 284 -16.28 6.65 6.90
CA LYS A 284 -16.76 7.04 8.23
C LYS A 284 -18.26 7.39 8.27
N ASN A 285 -18.80 7.92 7.18
CA ASN A 285 -20.22 8.29 7.08
C ASN A 285 -21.11 7.18 6.53
N PHE A 286 -20.55 6.06 6.06
CA PHE A 286 -21.31 4.93 5.55
C PHE A 286 -22.10 4.13 6.62
N PRO A 287 -21.60 3.93 7.85
CA PRO A 287 -22.30 3.19 8.90
C PRO A 287 -23.62 3.82 9.41
N PRO A 288 -23.74 5.14 9.64
CA PRO A 288 -24.95 5.73 10.23
C PRO A 288 -26.06 6.11 9.24
N LEU A 289 -25.81 6.21 7.93
CA LEU A 289 -26.74 6.91 7.03
C LEU A 289 -27.99 6.12 6.60
N PHE A 290 -28.02 4.77 6.68
CA PHE A 290 -29.01 4.02 5.88
C PHE A 290 -29.82 2.91 6.59
N PRO A 291 -29.29 2.12 7.56
CA PRO A 291 -30.07 1.03 8.16
C PRO A 291 -31.12 1.47 9.20
N SER A 292 -31.01 2.69 9.72
CA SER A 292 -31.85 3.24 10.79
C SER A 292 -33.11 3.95 10.28
N TRP A 293 -33.23 4.24 8.97
CA TRP A 293 -34.39 4.95 8.43
C TRP A 293 -35.53 3.97 8.11
N PRO A 294 -36.70 4.07 8.76
CA PRO A 294 -37.79 3.09 8.62
C PRO A 294 -38.34 2.93 7.19
N HIS A 295 -38.14 3.93 6.33
CA HIS A 295 -38.68 4.03 4.97
C HIS A 295 -37.66 3.71 3.85
N TRP A 296 -36.44 3.28 4.18
CA TRP A 296 -35.36 3.14 3.20
C TRP A 296 -35.55 1.95 2.24
N SER A 297 -35.63 2.25 0.93
CA SER A 297 -35.77 1.28 -0.17
C SER A 297 -34.54 1.19 -1.09
N GLY A 298 -33.58 2.11 -0.98
CA GLY A 298 -32.36 2.11 -1.80
C GLY A 298 -31.27 1.14 -1.31
N SER A 299 -30.30 0.82 -2.16
CA SER A 299 -29.02 0.23 -1.72
C SER A 299 -27.94 1.31 -1.76
N SER A 300 -27.11 1.37 -0.72
CA SER A 300 -25.97 2.29 -0.70
C SER A 300 -24.72 1.52 -1.07
N LEU A 301 -23.89 2.11 -1.94
CA LEU A 301 -22.67 1.52 -2.44
C LEU A 301 -21.53 2.53 -2.30
N GLN A 302 -20.41 2.07 -1.79
CA GLN A 302 -19.17 2.79 -1.72
C GLN A 302 -18.16 2.08 -2.60
N PHE A 303 -17.50 2.84 -3.46
CA PHE A 303 -16.52 2.33 -4.40
C PHE A 303 -15.21 3.09 -4.26
N MET A 304 -14.13 2.40 -3.90
CA MET A 304 -12.79 2.98 -3.83
C MET A 304 -11.83 2.23 -4.75
N PRO A 305 -11.77 2.60 -6.05
CA PRO A 305 -10.79 2.07 -6.99
C PRO A 305 -9.35 2.46 -6.62
N SER A 306 -8.42 1.63 -7.07
CA SER A 306 -7.00 1.95 -7.22
C SER A 306 -6.69 2.33 -8.68
N ASN A 307 -5.54 2.96 -8.92
CA ASN A 307 -4.99 3.35 -10.22
C ASN A 307 -5.54 4.64 -10.84
N ARG A 308 -6.28 5.44 -10.08
CA ARG A 308 -6.77 6.73 -10.58
C ARG A 308 -5.64 7.73 -10.80
N ALA A 309 -4.54 7.65 -10.06
CA ALA A 309 -3.39 8.55 -10.23
C ALA A 309 -2.68 8.38 -11.58
N LEU A 310 -2.86 7.25 -12.27
CA LEU A 310 -2.29 6.98 -13.60
C LEU A 310 -3.11 7.58 -14.75
N GLU A 311 -4.33 8.04 -14.48
CA GLU A 311 -5.19 8.64 -15.47
C GLU A 311 -4.79 10.11 -15.68
N THR A 312 -4.64 10.51 -16.95
CA THR A 312 -4.46 11.93 -17.28
C THR A 312 -5.73 12.71 -16.92
N PRO A 313 -5.64 13.99 -16.53
CA PRO A 313 -6.80 14.81 -16.22
C PRO A 313 -7.55 15.11 -17.52
N SER A 314 -8.38 14.18 -17.97
CA SER A 314 -9.41 14.42 -18.98
C SER A 314 -10.73 14.70 -18.23
N PRO A 315 -11.55 15.67 -18.70
CA PRO A 315 -12.82 15.97 -18.06
C PRO A 315 -13.87 14.85 -18.21
N VAL A 316 -13.55 13.75 -18.89
CA VAL A 316 -14.45 12.64 -19.19
C VAL A 316 -13.71 11.30 -19.14
N SER A 317 -13.22 10.91 -17.97
CA SER A 317 -12.78 9.52 -17.76
C SER A 317 -12.91 9.12 -16.30
N LEU A 318 -14.09 8.58 -15.95
CA LEU A 318 -14.12 7.37 -15.13
C LEU A 318 -13.78 6.24 -16.10
N PRO A 319 -12.55 5.68 -16.15
CA PRO A 319 -12.38 4.45 -16.90
C PRO A 319 -13.18 3.37 -16.19
N CYS A 320 -14.18 2.91 -16.91
CA CYS A 320 -14.90 1.67 -16.73
C CYS A 320 -13.96 0.56 -16.21
N ILE A 321 -14.07 0.23 -14.93
CA ILE A 321 -14.43 -1.16 -14.64
C ILE A 321 -15.91 -1.22 -14.99
N SER A 322 -16.26 -1.80 -16.13
CA SER A 322 -17.64 -2.21 -16.30
C SER A 322 -17.93 -3.14 -15.12
N LEU A 323 -18.71 -2.69 -14.15
CA LEU A 323 -19.54 -3.58 -13.36
C LEU A 323 -20.55 -4.17 -14.34
N ASN A 324 -20.07 -5.03 -15.24
CA ASN A 324 -20.89 -6.04 -15.88
C ASN A 324 -21.17 -7.06 -14.79
N VAL A 325 -21.99 -6.66 -13.81
CA VAL A 325 -22.82 -7.60 -13.08
C VAL A 325 -23.81 -8.07 -14.12
N LYS A 326 -23.40 -9.04 -14.95
CA LYS A 326 -24.35 -9.89 -15.68
C LYS A 326 -25.13 -10.61 -14.60
N TRP A 327 -26.22 -10.00 -14.16
CA TRP A 327 -27.33 -10.74 -13.58
C TRP A 327 -27.74 -11.70 -14.69
N LEU A 328 -27.40 -12.98 -14.54
CA LEU A 328 -27.95 -14.04 -15.37
C LEU A 328 -29.48 -13.94 -15.24
N PRO A 329 -30.22 -13.48 -16.25
CA PRO A 329 -31.65 -13.72 -16.25
C PRO A 329 -31.79 -15.19 -16.68
N ASN A 330 -32.28 -16.04 -15.78
CA ASN A 330 -33.09 -17.23 -16.08
C ASN A 330 -33.12 -18.15 -14.85
N TYR A 331 -33.91 -17.76 -13.86
CA TYR A 331 -34.63 -18.73 -13.05
C TYR A 331 -36.11 -18.57 -13.40
N THR A 332 -36.58 -19.41 -14.31
CA THR A 332 -38.01 -19.69 -14.53
C THR A 332 -38.39 -20.90 -13.70
N PHE A 333 -39.39 -20.78 -12.82
CA PHE A 333 -40.37 -21.82 -12.47
C PHE A 333 -41.53 -21.18 -11.69
N PRO A 334 -42.79 -21.64 -11.83
CA PRO A 334 -43.36 -22.56 -12.82
C PRO A 334 -43.99 -21.86 -14.03
#